data_AF-A0A0C3IYC5-F1
#
_entry.id   AF-A0A0C3IYC5-F1
#
_cell.length_a   1.000
_cell.length_b   1.000
_cell.length_c   1.000
_cell.angle_alpha   90.00
_cell.angle_beta   90.00
_cell.angle_gamma   90.00
#
_symmetry.space_group_name_H-M   'P 1'
#
loop_
_entity.id
_entity.type
_entity.pdbx_description
1 polymer ?
#
loop_
_entity_poly.entity_id
_entity_poly.type
_entity_poly.pdbx_seq_one_letter_code
_entity_poly.pdbx_strand_id
1 'polypeptide(L)'
;AIAHIWHERFTYHLLEFVRLGCNFHILKVFTCSFKELLHFLLKEISKEHHWLIGEKVFIVVVYTKAMLNEHHKVIACKEPTILSHADDFQNPTVCQEDWHAVWWNGMGCFLLNGRNPQPYFDAIKHFHKMQFG
;
A
#
# COMPACT_ATOMS: atom_id res chain seq x y z
N ALA A 1 -30.04 -28.96 -12.81
CA ALA A 1 -28.93 -28.96 -11.82
C ALA A 1 -27.97 -27.77 -11.99
N ILE A 2 -27.55 -27.40 -13.21
CA ILE A 2 -26.55 -26.34 -13.48
C ILE A 2 -27.07 -24.90 -13.18
N ALA A 3 -28.39 -24.68 -13.19
CA ALA A 3 -28.99 -23.36 -13.02
C ALA A 3 -28.87 -22.78 -11.59
N HIS A 4 -28.59 -23.60 -10.56
CA HIS A 4 -28.49 -23.12 -9.18
C HIS A 4 -27.10 -22.55 -8.83
N ILE A 5 -26.06 -22.84 -9.62
CA ILE A 5 -24.68 -22.40 -9.33
C ILE A 5 -24.52 -20.89 -9.53
N TRP A 6 -25.32 -20.28 -10.41
CA TRP A 6 -25.21 -18.87 -10.79
C TRP A 6 -25.86 -17.90 -9.79
N HIS A 7 -26.63 -18.41 -8.83
CA HIS A 7 -27.29 -17.58 -7.82
C HIS A 7 -26.47 -17.36 -6.55
N GLU A 8 -25.37 -18.11 -6.37
CA GLU A 8 -24.46 -17.90 -5.25
C GLU A 8 -23.32 -16.98 -5.68
N ARG A 9 -23.35 -15.74 -5.21
CA ARG A 9 -22.17 -14.87 -5.24
C ARG A 9 -21.16 -15.41 -4.23
N PHE A 10 -20.33 -16.36 -4.65
CA PHE A 10 -19.18 -16.78 -3.86
C PHE A 10 -18.24 -15.58 -3.70
N THR A 11 -18.24 -15.01 -2.50
CA THR A 11 -17.30 -13.96 -2.12
C THR A 11 -16.07 -14.67 -1.61
N TYR A 12 -15.12 -14.92 -2.52
CA TYR A 12 -13.84 -15.51 -2.15
C TYR A 12 -13.00 -14.48 -1.41
N HIS A 13 -12.42 -14.90 -0.29
CA HIS A 13 -11.47 -14.07 0.45
C HIS A 13 -10.18 -13.92 -0.38
N LEU A 14 -9.50 -12.78 -0.25
CA LEU A 14 -8.29 -12.50 -1.03
C LEU A 14 -7.19 -13.57 -0.89
N LEU A 15 -7.07 -14.13 0.32
CA LEU A 15 -6.15 -15.23 0.61
C LEU A 15 -6.51 -16.53 -0.11
N GLU A 16 -7.79 -16.76 -0.39
CA GLU A 16 -8.21 -17.92 -1.18
C GLU A 16 -7.75 -17.77 -2.63
N PHE A 17 -7.81 -16.56 -3.19
CA PHE A 17 -7.24 -16.31 -4.51
C PHE A 17 -5.72 -16.46 -4.55
N VAL A 18 -5.00 -16.04 -3.50
CA VAL A 18 -3.56 -16.30 -3.38
C VAL A 18 -3.27 -17.80 -3.35
N ARG A 19 -4.03 -18.56 -2.54
CA ARG A 19 -3.93 -20.03 -2.46
C ARG A 19 -4.22 -20.69 -3.81
N LEU A 20 -5.31 -20.31 -4.47
CA LEU A 20 -5.70 -20.83 -5.79
C LEU A 20 -4.63 -20.51 -6.84
N GLY A 21 -4.12 -19.28 -6.84
CA GLY A 21 -3.03 -18.85 -7.71
C GLY A 21 -1.76 -19.69 -7.52
N CYS A 22 -1.42 -20.05 -6.29
CA CYS A 22 -0.29 -20.93 -5.97
C CYS A 22 -0.56 -22.38 -6.41
N ASN A 23 -1.68 -22.97 -5.98
CA ASN A 23 -1.99 -24.38 -6.20
C ASN A 23 -2.16 -24.70 -7.70
N PHE A 24 -2.79 -23.81 -8.45
CA PHE A 24 -3.05 -23.98 -9.88
C PHE A 24 -2.06 -23.25 -10.78
N HIS A 25 -1.02 -22.63 -10.22
CA HIS A 25 0.01 -21.90 -10.96
C HIS A 25 -0.55 -20.79 -11.87
N ILE A 26 -1.65 -20.17 -11.47
CA ILE A 26 -2.29 -19.08 -12.22
C ILE A 26 -1.63 -17.76 -11.82
N LEU A 27 -0.52 -17.44 -12.48
CA LEU A 27 0.32 -16.28 -12.16
C LEU A 27 -0.45 -14.95 -12.07
N LYS A 28 -1.41 -14.73 -12.98
CA LYS A 28 -2.20 -13.48 -13.00
C LYS A 28 -3.07 -13.31 -11.74
N VAL A 29 -3.72 -14.39 -11.31
CA VAL A 29 -4.55 -14.41 -10.10
C VAL A 29 -3.64 -14.24 -8.88
N PHE A 30 -2.55 -14.99 -8.80
CA PHE A 30 -1.57 -14.86 -7.73
C PHE A 30 -1.04 -13.42 -7.61
N THR A 31 -0.58 -12.84 -8.72
CA THR A 31 0.03 -11.49 -8.71
C THR A 31 -0.96 -10.43 -8.27
N CYS A 32 -2.19 -10.46 -8.80
CA CYS A 32 -3.23 -9.51 -8.43
C CYS A 32 -3.56 -9.61 -6.94
N SER A 33 -3.86 -10.81 -6.47
CA SER A 33 -4.28 -11.03 -5.08
C SER A 33 -3.14 -10.85 -4.08
N PHE A 34 -1.90 -11.16 -4.47
CA PHE A 34 -0.71 -10.92 -3.67
C PHE A 34 -0.45 -9.41 -3.49
N LYS A 35 -0.59 -8.61 -4.55
CA LYS A 35 -0.47 -7.14 -4.46
C LYS A 35 -1.49 -6.56 -3.49
N GLU A 36 -2.75 -6.96 -3.63
CA GLU A 36 -3.81 -6.53 -2.71
C GLU A 36 -3.51 -7.00 -1.26
N LEU A 37 -2.93 -8.18 -1.09
CA LEU A 37 -2.60 -8.71 0.24
C LEU A 37 -1.51 -7.87 0.91
N LEU A 38 -0.62 -7.24 0.15
CA LEU A 38 0.40 -6.33 0.69
C LEU A 38 -0.19 -5.08 1.35
N HIS A 39 -1.43 -4.70 1.01
CA HIS A 39 -2.12 -3.56 1.64
C HIS A 39 -2.78 -3.89 2.99
N PHE A 40 -3.02 -5.17 3.29
CA PHE A 40 -3.59 -5.59 4.59
C PHE A 40 -2.56 -5.47 5.72
N LEU A 41 -3.00 -5.10 6.93
CA LEU A 41 -2.11 -5.06 8.09
C LEU A 41 -1.73 -6.49 8.50
N LEU A 42 -0.46 -6.73 8.84
CA LEU A 42 -0.02 -8.08 9.27
C LEU A 42 -0.84 -8.61 10.46
N LYS A 43 -1.29 -7.72 11.35
CA LYS A 43 -2.16 -8.07 12.49
C LYS A 43 -3.54 -8.60 12.09
N GLU A 44 -3.98 -8.33 10.86
CA GLU A 44 -5.26 -8.80 10.30
C GLU A 44 -5.10 -10.18 9.62
N ILE A 45 -3.87 -10.67 9.46
CA ILE A 45 -3.60 -12.03 8.99
C ILE A 45 -3.65 -12.97 10.20
N SER A 46 -4.79 -13.61 10.41
CA SER A 46 -5.00 -14.58 11.48
C SER A 46 -4.20 -15.87 11.26
N LYS A 47 -4.22 -16.77 12.25
CA LYS A 47 -3.58 -18.09 12.11
C LYS A 47 -4.26 -18.93 11.03
N GLU A 48 -5.56 -18.83 10.87
CA GLU A 48 -6.34 -19.51 9.83
C GLU A 48 -5.89 -19.06 8.44
N HIS A 49 -5.64 -17.76 8.29
CA HIS A 49 -5.09 -17.17 7.08
C HIS A 49 -3.68 -17.70 6.77
N HIS A 50 -2.83 -17.85 7.78
CA HIS A 50 -1.49 -18.45 7.64
C HIS A 50 -1.57 -19.89 7.11
N TRP A 51 -2.45 -20.72 7.68
CA TRP A 51 -2.66 -22.09 7.21
C TRP A 51 -3.17 -22.13 5.75
N LEU A 52 -3.99 -21.16 5.35
CA LEU A 52 -4.60 -21.12 4.03
C LEU A 52 -3.59 -20.86 2.90
N ILE A 53 -2.70 -19.90 3.06
CA ILE A 53 -1.69 -19.55 2.04
C ILE A 53 -0.40 -20.36 2.16
N GLY A 54 -0.18 -21.00 3.30
CA GLY A 54 1.00 -21.80 3.59
C GLY A 54 2.21 -20.95 3.99
N GLU A 55 3.13 -21.61 4.71
CA GLU A 55 4.29 -20.97 5.34
C GLU A 55 5.18 -20.24 4.34
N LYS A 56 5.47 -20.83 3.18
CA LYS A 56 6.32 -20.22 2.15
C LYS A 56 5.77 -18.89 1.67
N VAL A 57 4.47 -18.82 1.37
CA VAL A 57 3.83 -17.60 0.88
C VAL A 57 3.79 -16.56 2.00
N PHE A 58 3.48 -16.98 3.23
CA PHE A 58 3.45 -16.09 4.38
C PHE A 58 4.82 -15.46 4.66
N ILE A 59 5.91 -16.24 4.63
CA ILE A 59 7.28 -15.73 4.76
C ILE A 59 7.55 -14.64 3.71
N VAL A 60 7.22 -14.91 2.44
CA VAL A 60 7.40 -13.93 1.36
C VAL A 60 6.58 -12.67 1.62
N VAL A 61 5.32 -12.78 2.09
CA VAL A 61 4.49 -11.63 2.46
C VAL A 61 5.14 -10.79 3.55
N VAL A 62 5.64 -11.43 4.62
CA VAL A 62 6.29 -10.74 5.74
C VAL A 62 7.55 -10.00 5.28
N TYR A 63 8.45 -10.66 4.56
CA TYR A 63 9.67 -10.03 4.05
C TYR A 63 9.36 -8.91 3.06
N THR A 64 8.43 -9.12 2.13
CA THR A 64 8.04 -8.10 1.15
C THR A 64 7.47 -6.87 1.84
N LYS A 65 6.62 -7.06 2.86
CA LYS A 65 6.09 -5.95 3.65
C LYS A 65 7.17 -5.22 4.44
N ALA A 66 8.12 -5.93 5.03
CA ALA A 66 9.24 -5.31 5.73
C ALA A 66 10.08 -4.45 4.76
N MET A 67 10.40 -4.98 3.57
CA MET A 67 11.11 -4.24 2.53
C MET A 67 10.31 -3.03 2.03
N LEU A 68 9.01 -3.16 1.81
CA LEU A 68 8.15 -2.04 1.43
C LEU A 68 8.11 -0.97 2.51
N ASN A 69 8.03 -1.35 3.79
CA ASN A 69 8.06 -0.39 4.88
C ASN A 69 9.39 0.36 4.95
N GLU A 70 10.52 -0.33 4.80
CA GLU A 70 11.83 0.34 4.72
C GLU A 70 11.92 1.23 3.48
N HIS A 71 11.45 0.78 2.32
CA HIS A 71 11.42 1.59 1.12
C HIS A 71 10.55 2.84 1.29
N HIS A 72 9.37 2.72 1.90
CA HIS A 72 8.51 3.85 2.23
C HIS A 72 9.19 4.85 3.17
N LYS A 73 9.96 4.38 4.16
CA LYS A 73 10.78 5.27 5.01
C LYS A 73 11.88 5.98 4.22
N VAL A 74 12.54 5.28 3.30
CA VAL A 74 13.57 5.89 2.43
C VAL A 74 12.94 6.94 1.51
N ILE A 75 11.78 6.64 0.90
CA ILE A 75 11.03 7.61 0.12
C ILE A 75 10.58 8.78 1.01
N ALA A 76 10.14 8.53 2.24
CA ALA A 76 9.77 9.58 3.18
C ALA A 76 10.89 10.60 3.42
N CYS A 77 12.14 10.14 3.39
CA CYS A 77 13.33 10.97 3.59
C CYS A 77 13.71 11.81 2.37
N LYS A 78 13.04 11.62 1.22
CA LYS A 78 13.30 12.38 -0.01
C LYS A 78 12.00 12.96 -0.55
N GLU A 79 11.97 14.28 -0.65
CA GLU A 79 10.89 14.95 -1.36
C GLU A 79 10.79 14.42 -2.81
N PRO A 80 9.59 14.07 -3.29
CA PRO A 80 9.39 13.67 -4.67
C PRO A 80 9.65 14.85 -5.60
N THR A 81 10.43 14.61 -6.66
CA THR A 81 10.64 15.61 -7.71
C THR A 81 9.34 15.86 -8.48
N ILE A 82 8.91 17.12 -8.57
CA ILE A 82 7.77 17.49 -9.40
C ILE A 82 8.17 17.30 -10.87
N LEU A 83 7.49 16.38 -11.57
CA LEU A 83 7.75 16.07 -12.98
C LEU A 83 6.85 16.85 -13.95
N SER A 84 5.76 17.43 -13.45
CA SER A 84 4.78 18.17 -14.24
C SER A 84 4.07 19.20 -13.38
N HIS A 85 4.02 20.45 -13.85
CA HIS A 85 3.21 21.51 -13.26
C HIS A 85 1.86 21.61 -13.99
N ALA A 86 0.85 22.20 -13.36
CA ALA A 86 -0.41 22.52 -14.02
C ALA A 86 -0.20 23.59 -15.13
N ASP A 87 -1.05 23.59 -16.15
CA ASP A 87 -0.88 24.46 -17.33
C ASP A 87 -1.02 25.96 -17.02
N ASP A 88 -1.64 26.30 -15.89
CA ASP A 88 -1.85 27.67 -15.39
C ASP A 88 -0.72 28.16 -14.47
N PHE A 89 0.36 27.39 -14.32
CA PHE A 89 1.43 27.69 -13.37
C PHE A 89 2.41 28.74 -13.89
N GLN A 90 2.52 29.88 -13.21
CA GLN A 90 3.30 31.04 -13.68
C GLN A 90 4.78 31.04 -13.25
N ASN A 91 5.17 30.31 -12.19
CA ASN A 91 6.54 30.35 -11.67
C ASN A 91 7.04 29.01 -11.09
N PRO A 92 7.67 28.14 -11.90
CA PRO A 92 8.11 26.81 -11.49
C PRO A 92 8.95 26.77 -10.20
N THR A 93 9.77 27.79 -9.95
CA THR A 93 10.61 27.89 -8.75
C THR A 93 9.79 28.00 -7.48
N VAL A 94 8.77 28.88 -7.49
CA VAL A 94 7.87 29.06 -6.34
C VAL A 94 7.05 27.79 -6.09
N CYS A 95 6.61 27.10 -7.16
CA CYS A 95 5.94 25.80 -7.05
C CYS A 95 6.77 24.79 -6.25
N GLN A 96 8.06 24.73 -6.58
CA GLN A 96 8.96 23.77 -5.99
C GLN A 96 9.24 24.12 -4.52
N GLU A 97 9.37 25.40 -4.19
CA GLU A 97 9.50 25.88 -2.81
C GLU A 97 8.24 25.60 -1.97
N ASP A 98 7.06 25.85 -2.54
CA ASP A 98 5.78 25.56 -1.88
C ASP A 98 5.61 24.06 -1.65
N TRP A 99 5.93 23.25 -2.65
CA TRP A 99 5.86 21.79 -2.53
C TRP A 99 6.88 21.24 -1.53
N HIS A 100 8.08 21.80 -1.49
CA HIS A 100 9.08 21.49 -0.48
C HIS A 100 8.53 21.74 0.94
N ALA A 101 7.91 22.91 1.14
CA ALA A 101 7.28 23.25 2.41
C ALA A 101 6.11 22.32 2.75
N VAL A 102 5.23 22.02 1.79
CA VAL A 102 4.10 21.09 1.94
C VAL A 102 4.56 19.68 2.30
N TRP A 103 5.60 19.19 1.63
CA TRP A 103 6.17 17.86 1.88
C TRP A 103 6.72 17.76 3.30
N TRP A 104 7.60 18.68 3.70
CA TRP A 104 8.25 18.61 5.01
C TRP A 104 7.30 18.93 6.17
N ASN A 105 6.37 19.86 6.00
CA ASN A 105 5.37 20.18 7.02
C ASN A 105 4.23 19.16 7.09
N GLY A 106 4.02 18.38 6.03
CA GLY A 106 3.05 17.29 5.98
C GLY A 106 3.69 15.92 6.10
N MET A 107 3.95 15.29 4.95
CA MET A 107 4.34 13.89 4.84
C MET A 107 5.67 13.57 5.55
N GLY A 108 6.69 14.42 5.37
CA GLY A 108 7.99 14.29 6.03
C GLY A 108 7.86 14.36 7.55
N CYS A 109 7.09 15.32 8.08
CA CYS A 109 6.82 15.41 9.51
C CYS A 109 6.12 14.16 10.04
N PHE A 110 5.05 13.67 9.40
CA PHE A 110 4.33 12.49 9.90
C PHE A 110 5.17 11.21 9.92
N LEU A 111 6.06 11.05 8.94
CA LEU A 111 6.87 9.85 8.79
C LEU A 111 8.15 9.86 9.63
N LEU A 112 8.72 11.05 9.88
CA LEU A 112 10.03 11.20 10.50
C LEU A 112 9.99 11.81 11.90
N ASN A 113 8.81 12.22 12.39
CA ASN A 113 8.67 12.71 13.76
C ASN A 113 8.92 11.57 14.77
N GLY A 114 10.12 11.55 15.34
CA GLY A 114 10.53 10.57 16.35
C GLY A 114 9.71 10.59 17.65
N ARG A 115 8.91 11.63 17.89
CA ARG A 115 7.98 11.67 19.04
C ARG A 115 6.66 10.96 18.77
N ASN A 116 6.25 10.82 17.51
CA ASN A 116 5.02 10.14 17.11
C ASN A 116 5.12 9.62 15.66
N PRO A 117 5.93 8.58 15.40
CA PRO A 117 6.08 8.06 14.05
C PRO A 117 4.76 7.44 13.59
N GLN A 118 4.14 8.03 12.57
CA GLN A 118 2.92 7.48 11.98
C GLN A 118 3.28 6.33 11.03
N PRO A 119 2.52 5.22 11.04
CA PRO A 119 2.58 4.24 9.96
C PRO A 119 2.33 4.93 8.61
N TYR A 120 3.02 4.50 7.55
CA TYR A 120 2.95 5.14 6.23
C TYR A 120 1.53 5.38 5.72
N PHE A 121 0.65 4.38 5.86
CA PHE A 121 -0.75 4.50 5.45
C PHE A 121 -1.52 5.55 6.24
N ASP A 122 -1.23 5.71 7.53
CA ASP A 122 -1.90 6.71 8.36
C ASP A 122 -1.32 8.10 8.05
N ALA A 123 -0.01 8.21 7.82
CA ALA A 123 0.62 9.44 7.33
C ALA A 123 0.03 9.90 5.98
N ILE A 124 -0.19 9.00 5.02
CA ILE A 124 -0.89 9.31 3.76
C ILE A 124 -2.30 9.84 4.03
N LYS A 125 -3.09 9.15 4.88
CA LYS A 125 -4.45 9.58 5.18
C LYS A 125 -4.48 10.97 5.81
N HIS A 126 -3.51 11.29 6.65
CA HIS A 126 -3.39 12.62 7.24
C HIS A 126 -2.95 13.66 6.21
N PHE A 127 -1.98 13.32 5.37
CA PHE A 127 -1.52 14.18 4.28
C PHE A 127 -2.65 14.53 3.30
N HIS A 128 -3.47 13.56 2.87
CA HIS A 128 -4.63 13.82 2.01
C HIS A 128 -5.72 14.70 2.64
N LYS A 129 -5.78 14.76 3.98
CA LYS A 129 -6.75 15.59 4.71
C LYS A 129 -6.21 16.97 5.04
N MET A 130 -4.92 17.22 4.84
CA MET A 130 -4.36 18.56 5.01
C MET A 130 -4.89 19.47 3.93
N GLN A 131 -5.37 20.63 4.34
CA GLN A 131 -5.59 21.74 3.43
C GLN A 131 -4.30 22.55 3.40
N PHE A 132 -3.71 22.66 2.22
CA PHE A 132 -2.63 23.60 1.95
C PHE A 132 -3.27 24.87 1.39
N GLY A 133 -2.81 26.02 1.88
CA GLY A 133 -3.36 27.34 1.55
C GLY A 133 -2.81 27.87 0.24
#